data_AF-A0A9P5VWA6-F1
#
_entry.id   AF-A0A9P5VWA6-F1
#
_cell.length_a   1.000
_cell.length_b   1.000
_cell.length_c   1.000
_cell.angle_alpha   90.00
_cell.angle_beta   90.00
_cell.angle_gamma   90.00
#
_symmetry.space_group_name_H-M   'P 1'
#
loop_
_entity.id
_entity.type
_entity.pdbx_description
1 polymer ?
#
loop_
_entity_poly.entity_id
_entity_poly.type
_entity_poly.pdbx_seq_one_letter_code
_entity_poly.pdbx_strand_id
1 'polypeptide(L)'
;MHIWEKGRYKKTIRESKFVSVTGISPEFQQLFLHDDKDAPVMSMEGYPQDTKLGAFPIDNYWTIRVIDTNPSSVKGQFTDVSLVKKFELTEEEYEKRS
;
A
#
# COMPACT_ATOMS: atom_id res chain seq x y z
N MET A 1 -34.66 -7.46 -27.35
CA MET A 1 -33.67 -8.54 -27.20
C MET A 1 -32.53 -7.97 -26.36
N HIS A 2 -32.61 -8.13 -25.04
CA HIS A 2 -31.65 -7.57 -24.08
C HIS A 2 -30.53 -8.58 -23.83
N ILE A 3 -29.33 -8.30 -24.34
CA ILE A 3 -28.14 -9.12 -24.13
C ILE A 3 -27.37 -8.51 -22.96
N TRP A 4 -27.31 -9.25 -21.85
CA TRP A 4 -26.48 -8.96 -20.70
C TRP A 4 -25.04 -9.36 -21.00
N GLU A 5 -24.13 -8.40 -21.19
CA GLU A 5 -22.70 -8.70 -21.15
C GLU A 5 -22.23 -8.77 -19.69
N LYS A 6 -21.80 -9.98 -19.31
CA LYS A 6 -21.28 -10.30 -17.99
C LYS A 6 -20.06 -9.45 -17.66
N GLY A 7 -20.04 -8.98 -16.41
CA GLY A 7 -18.99 -8.15 -15.83
C GLY A 7 -17.59 -8.72 -16.07
N ARG A 8 -16.86 -8.10 -16.98
CA ARG A 8 -15.40 -8.17 -16.99
C ARG A 8 -14.91 -7.15 -15.98
N TYR A 9 -14.40 -7.61 -14.84
CA TYR A 9 -13.62 -6.77 -13.94
C TYR A 9 -12.38 -6.26 -14.70
N LYS A 10 -12.48 -5.07 -15.30
CA LYS A 10 -11.34 -4.35 -15.86
C LYS A 10 -10.49 -3.85 -14.68
N LYS A 11 -9.63 -4.70 -14.13
CA LYS A 11 -8.67 -4.28 -13.10
C LYS A 11 -7.48 -3.58 -13.75
N THR A 12 -7.70 -2.31 -14.03
CA THR A 12 -6.79 -1.20 -14.27
C THR A 12 -5.77 -1.07 -13.12
N ILE A 13 -4.54 -0.60 -13.40
CA ILE A 13 -3.43 -0.57 -12.42
C ILE A 13 -3.80 0.30 -11.22
N ARG A 14 -4.42 1.45 -11.44
CA ARG A 14 -4.61 2.48 -10.40
C ARG A 14 -5.87 2.34 -9.55
N GLU A 15 -6.96 1.78 -10.06
CA GLU A 15 -8.28 2.09 -9.46
C GLU A 15 -8.77 1.13 -8.36
N SER A 16 -8.38 -0.15 -8.34
CA SER A 16 -9.03 -1.10 -7.41
C SER A 16 -8.11 -1.98 -6.58
N LYS A 17 -6.88 -2.27 -7.05
CA LYS A 17 -6.00 -3.17 -6.30
C LYS A 17 -5.21 -2.42 -5.23
N PHE A 18 -4.58 -1.30 -5.57
CA PHE A 18 -3.73 -0.59 -4.61
C PHE A 18 -4.55 0.14 -3.56
N VAL A 19 -5.63 0.84 -3.94
CA VAL A 19 -6.52 1.52 -2.97
C VAL A 19 -7.04 0.55 -1.90
N SER A 20 -7.42 -0.68 -2.28
CA SER A 20 -7.89 -1.70 -1.34
C SER A 20 -6.82 -2.16 -0.33
N VAL A 21 -5.54 -2.00 -0.67
CA VAL A 21 -4.41 -2.43 0.17
C VAL A 21 -3.82 -1.25 0.95
N THR A 22 -3.69 -0.09 0.32
CA THR A 22 -3.00 1.08 0.88
C THR A 22 -3.95 2.09 1.53
N GLY A 23 -5.23 2.10 1.14
CA GLY A 23 -6.20 3.12 1.55
C GLY A 23 -5.94 4.52 0.98
N ILE A 24 -4.90 4.70 0.15
CA ILE A 24 -4.56 5.99 -0.45
C ILE A 24 -5.48 6.19 -1.66
N SER A 25 -6.01 7.39 -1.85
CA SER A 25 -6.84 7.69 -3.03
C SER A 25 -5.99 7.69 -4.32
N PRO A 26 -6.49 7.23 -5.48
CA PRO A 26 -5.71 7.12 -6.72
C PRO A 26 -4.98 8.40 -7.15
N GLU A 27 -5.55 9.57 -6.88
CA GLU A 27 -4.96 10.88 -7.18
C GLU A 27 -3.74 11.22 -6.32
N PHE A 28 -3.60 10.58 -5.16
CA PHE A 28 -2.47 10.73 -4.23
C PHE A 28 -1.52 9.54 -4.26
N GLN A 29 -1.68 8.62 -5.21
CA GLN A 29 -0.78 7.49 -5.40
C GLN A 29 0.21 7.77 -6.51
N GLN A 30 1.51 7.72 -6.18
CA GLN A 30 2.57 7.60 -7.17
C GLN A 30 3.15 6.19 -7.18
N LEU A 31 3.28 5.60 -8.37
CA LEU A 31 3.71 4.22 -8.54
C LEU A 31 5.12 4.13 -9.15
N PHE A 32 6.00 3.39 -8.47
CA PHE A 32 7.36 3.13 -8.94
C PHE A 32 7.64 1.64 -8.98
N LEU A 33 8.26 1.18 -10.07
CA LEU A 33 8.78 -0.17 -10.18
C LEU A 33 10.19 -0.23 -9.60
N HIS A 34 10.42 -1.18 -8.71
CA HIS A 34 11.73 -1.49 -8.14
C HIS A 34 12.12 -2.92 -8.52
N ASP A 35 13.40 -3.16 -8.74
CA ASP A 35 13.93 -4.49 -9.02
C ASP A 35 14.00 -5.37 -7.76
N ASP A 36 14.56 -6.56 -7.90
CA ASP A 36 14.78 -7.53 -6.82
C ASP A 36 15.77 -7.03 -5.75
N LYS A 37 16.50 -5.95 -6.02
CA LYS A 37 17.46 -5.31 -5.11
C LYS A 37 16.92 -4.00 -4.52
N ASP A 38 15.63 -3.74 -4.68
CA ASP A 38 14.96 -2.49 -4.27
C ASP A 38 15.55 -1.24 -4.96
N ALA A 39 16.15 -1.39 -6.14
CA ALA A 39 16.59 -0.26 -6.94
C ALA A 39 15.44 0.27 -7.81
N PRO A 40 15.22 1.61 -7.87
CA PRO A 40 14.16 2.17 -8.69
C PRO A 40 14.47 1.98 -10.18
N VAL A 41 13.61 1.24 -10.87
CA VAL A 41 13.73 0.95 -12.31
C VAL A 41 13.03 2.02 -13.13
N MET A 42 11.76 2.28 -12.82
CA MET A 42 10.98 3.28 -13.55
C MET A 42 9.77 3.79 -12.78
N SER A 43 9.33 4.99 -13.15
CA SER A 43 8.03 5.53 -12.75
C SER A 43 6.92 4.99 -13.66
N MET A 44 5.78 4.63 -13.09
CA MET A 44 4.56 4.29 -13.83
C MET A 44 3.61 5.50 -13.95
N GLU A 45 4.09 6.72 -13.65
CA GLU A 45 3.37 7.96 -13.88
C GLU A 45 3.23 8.28 -15.37
N GLY A 46 2.11 8.90 -15.76
CA GLY A 46 1.85 9.34 -17.14
C GLY A 46 1.31 8.26 -18.09
N TYR A 47 1.23 7.00 -17.65
CA TYR A 47 0.57 5.94 -18.42
C TYR A 47 -0.96 6.00 -18.25
N PRO A 48 -1.74 5.69 -19.29
CA PRO A 48 -3.20 5.54 -19.19
C PRO A 48 -3.55 4.57 -18.07
N GLN A 49 -4.63 4.83 -17.33
CA GLN A 49 -5.00 4.00 -16.20
C GLN A 49 -5.21 2.53 -16.61
N ASP A 50 -5.81 2.29 -17.77
CA ASP A 50 -6.14 0.98 -18.34
C ASP A 50 -4.92 0.21 -18.88
N THR A 51 -3.73 0.82 -18.81
CA THR A 51 -2.45 0.14 -19.05
C THR A 51 -2.41 -1.14 -18.20
N LYS A 52 -1.82 -2.22 -18.74
CA LYS A 52 -1.67 -3.47 -18.00
C LYS A 52 -0.28 -3.56 -17.41
N LEU A 53 -0.13 -4.30 -16.32
CA LEU A 53 1.18 -4.56 -15.71
C LEU A 53 2.18 -5.20 -16.70
N GLY A 54 1.71 -6.02 -17.65
CA GLY A 54 2.55 -6.60 -18.69
C GLY A 54 3.09 -5.62 -19.74
N ALA A 55 2.71 -4.34 -19.70
CA ALA A 55 3.33 -3.30 -20.52
C ALA A 55 4.65 -2.78 -19.92
N PHE A 56 4.94 -3.13 -18.67
CA PHE A 56 6.16 -2.75 -17.97
C PHE A 56 7.14 -3.92 -17.97
N PRO A 57 8.47 -3.67 -17.92
CA PRO A 57 9.50 -4.70 -17.88
C PRO A 57 9.58 -5.35 -16.49
N ILE A 58 8.48 -5.89 -15.99
CA ILE A 58 8.42 -6.55 -14.68
C ILE A 58 9.06 -7.94 -14.74
N ASP A 59 9.79 -8.30 -13.71
CA ASP A 59 10.29 -9.66 -13.49
C ASP A 59 9.84 -10.19 -12.11
N ASN A 60 10.07 -11.47 -11.85
CA ASN A 60 9.81 -12.08 -10.57
C ASN A 60 10.58 -11.36 -9.45
N TYR A 61 9.97 -11.29 -8.27
CA TYR A 61 10.51 -10.63 -7.07
C TYR A 61 10.69 -9.11 -7.17
N TRP A 62 10.26 -8.49 -8.26
CA TRP A 62 10.21 -7.03 -8.36
C TRP A 62 9.06 -6.47 -7.54
N THR A 63 9.24 -5.23 -7.07
CA THR A 63 8.33 -4.59 -6.14
C THR A 63 7.68 -3.35 -6.77
N ILE A 64 6.37 -3.21 -6.58
CA ILE A 64 5.66 -1.97 -6.91
C ILE A 64 5.55 -1.14 -5.64
N ARG A 65 6.29 -0.02 -5.62
CA ARG A 65 6.28 0.93 -4.50
C ARG A 65 5.21 1.98 -4.73
N VAL A 66 4.32 2.12 -3.75
CA VAL A 66 3.27 3.15 -3.74
C VAL A 66 3.71 4.27 -2.81
N ILE A 67 3.83 5.48 -3.33
CA ILE A 67 4.16 6.68 -2.57
C ILE A 67 2.88 7.48 -2.37
N ASP A 68 2.48 7.68 -1.12
CA ASP A 68 1.42 8.62 -0.74
C ASP A 68 1.93 10.06 -0.88
N THR A 69 1.28 10.83 -1.76
CA THR A 69 1.54 12.24 -2.01
C THR A 69 0.49 13.16 -1.39
N ASN A 70 -0.47 12.63 -0.63
CA ASN A 70 -1.47 13.43 0.05
C ASN A 70 -0.80 14.35 1.08
N PRO A 71 -0.92 15.69 0.96
CA PRO A 71 -0.31 16.64 1.90
C PRO A 71 -0.90 16.56 3.31
N SER A 72 -2.11 16.01 3.45
CA SER A 72 -2.75 15.74 4.74
C SER A 72 -2.44 14.34 5.29
N SER A 73 -1.69 13.51 4.56
CA SER A 73 -1.21 12.24 5.12
C SER A 73 -0.21 12.52 6.22
N VAL A 74 -0.48 12.05 7.44
CA VAL A 74 0.50 12.16 8.52
C VAL A 74 1.24 10.84 8.68
N LYS A 75 2.43 10.78 8.07
CA LYS A 75 3.33 9.63 8.19
C LYS A 75 3.95 9.62 9.59
N GLY A 76 4.03 8.45 10.22
CA GLY A 76 4.79 8.25 11.48
C GLY A 76 4.11 8.69 12.77
N GLN A 77 2.81 9.04 12.80
CA GLN A 77 2.14 9.41 14.06
C GLN A 77 2.00 8.27 15.08
N PHE A 78 2.09 7.01 14.64
CA PHE A 78 1.90 5.85 15.52
C PHE A 78 3.21 5.26 16.07
N THR A 79 4.36 5.87 15.78
CA THR A 79 5.65 5.41 16.32
C THR A 79 6.01 6.06 17.65
N ASP A 80 5.26 7.08 18.08
CA ASP A 80 5.48 7.74 19.35
C ASP A 80 4.84 6.97 20.51
N VAL A 81 5.65 6.15 21.18
CA VAL A 81 5.26 5.40 22.38
C VAL A 81 5.55 6.18 23.68
N SER A 82 5.96 7.45 23.60
CA SER A 82 6.28 8.26 24.79
C SER A 82 5.08 8.45 25.73
N LEU A 83 3.86 8.47 25.17
CA LEU A 83 2.62 8.65 25.92
C LEU A 83 1.97 7.33 26.36
N VAL A 84 2.53 6.18 25.97
CA VAL A 84 2.01 4.86 26.38
C VAL A 84 2.50 4.60 27.80
N LYS A 85 1.57 4.63 28.78
CA LYS A 85 1.85 4.18 30.14
C LYS A 85 2.22 2.70 30.12
N LYS A 86 3.51 2.42 30.29
CA LYS A 86 3.99 1.08 30.55
C LYS A 86 3.52 0.69 31.95
N PHE A 87 2.67 -0.33 32.01
CA PHE A 87 2.25 -0.93 33.27
C PHE A 87 3.34 -1.94 33.68
N GLU A 88 4.07 -1.64 34.73
CA GLU A 88 4.99 -2.59 35.37
C GLU A 88 4.25 -3.22 36.54
N LEU A 89 4.06 -4.55 36.51
CA LEU A 89 3.61 -5.28 37.69
C LEU A 89 4.75 -5.29 38.70
N THR A 90 4.46 -4.93 39.94
CA THR A 90 5.40 -5.17 41.04
C THR A 90 5.49 -6.67 41.32
N GLU A 91 6.66 -7.14 41.77
CA GLU A 91 6.91 -8.56 42.10
C GLU A 91 5.82 -9.13 43.02
N GLU A 92 5.32 -8.32 43.96
CA GLU A 92 4.29 -8.65 44.94
C GLU A 92 2.91 -8.93 44.33
N GLU A 93 2.56 -8.24 43.23
CA GLU A 93 1.31 -8.46 42.49
C GLU A 93 1.42 -9.67 41.55
N TYR A 94 2.63 -10.01 41.12
CA TYR A 94 2.92 -11.21 40.34
C TYR A 94 2.79 -12.48 41.21
N GLU A 95 3.34 -12.45 42.42
CA GLU A 95 3.28 -13.60 43.36
C GLU A 95 1.85 -13.94 43.80
N LYS A 96 0.94 -12.97 43.90
CA LYS A 96 -0.48 -13.22 44.25
C LYS A 96 -1.28 -13.94 43.16
N ARG A 97 -0.73 -14.10 41.95
CA ARG A 97 -1.36 -14.81 40.83
C ARG A 97 -0.84 -16.24 40.63
N SER A 98 0.13 -16.67 41.41
CA SER A 98 0.67 -18.04 41.47
C SER A 98 0.03 -18.80 42.62
#